data_AF-H2KS39-F1
#
_entry.id   AF-H2KS39-F1
#
_cell.length_a   1.000
_cell.length_b   1.000
_cell.length_c   1.000
_cell.angle_alpha   90.00
_cell.angle_beta   90.00
_cell.angle_gamma   90.00
#
_symmetry.space_group_name_H-M   'P 1'
#
loop_
_entity.id
_entity.type
_entity.pdbx_description
1 polymer ?
#
loop_
_entity_poly.entity_id
_entity_poly.type
_entity_poly.pdbx_seq_one_letter_code
_entity_poly.pdbx_strand_id
1 'polypeptide(L)'
;MQTVISELISNLASFLKEYTSSHSVSILSLSDEVNYWRRRAKKASRNSSSEKDRAELFMKLLEPAANECARFESASQLVMSSSKDFASTVEQTGLGSVLTELLNILDPVVFDVLDETWRCLEPAATKPFPESRMRELIEAMGYWVVRVIQYNLGGITSENRSSNTPVSLLWTHPFSQVKSGLQLGIDVCEQWQKCSNVLTQQIWRRFTPHPWEGSHPDLSYLAQFKSRLNEVLQIRGLYEHLRRLLTDSELVELGMSAGLGEFLFTQNSGTENSEVPAALRQLANPLNYNPYTAEQWLIGKSLVDMKFNAAEERAAIRLRTKLLTGASGDVLSDKNNVNLILHEFHKYQDLIRRPRVSAALQSERETLLGYLEASVKEFREEFLIGSGSNTDKTAVTGRSSGLVTAKNIPEQVNRMLWAGQLESRAREDLEFVESLLSDLARYPAYKQEVTSLIEEMSSWRREQFESWSRSNLARLDGQGGPGSLSFDPSRPILNLSAANGCLEVGFPEALVQLQREVRLLVGLGYAVPMKLIHAADQAEALHRYAIVLKQV
;
A
#
# COMPACT_ATOMS: atom_id res chain seq x y z
N MET A 1 3.84 -24.64 37.98
CA MET A 1 4.68 -23.48 38.36
C MET A 1 6.14 -23.88 38.56
N GLN A 2 6.46 -24.91 39.34
CA GLN A 2 7.85 -25.41 39.51
C GLN A 2 8.50 -25.89 38.20
N THR A 3 7.75 -26.53 37.29
CA THR A 3 8.25 -26.98 35.97
C THR A 3 8.64 -25.83 35.06
N VAL A 4 7.80 -24.78 34.98
CA VAL A 4 8.08 -23.56 34.22
C VAL A 4 9.29 -22.82 34.78
N ILE A 5 9.45 -22.79 36.10
CA ILE A 5 10.62 -22.18 36.75
C ILE A 5 11.88 -23.00 36.47
N SER A 6 11.82 -24.34 36.51
CA SER A 6 12.98 -25.18 36.19
C SER A 6 13.37 -25.10 34.71
N GLU A 7 12.40 -25.00 33.80
CA GLU A 7 12.66 -24.75 32.38
C GLU A 7 13.24 -23.36 32.15
N LEU A 8 12.71 -22.32 32.80
CA LEU A 8 13.25 -20.97 32.71
C LEU A 8 14.69 -20.90 33.23
N ILE A 9 14.97 -21.54 34.38
CA ILE A 9 16.32 -21.59 34.95
C ILE A 9 17.26 -22.39 34.05
N SER A 10 16.80 -23.52 33.49
CA SER A 10 17.59 -24.33 32.56
C SER A 10 17.90 -23.56 31.27
N ASN A 11 16.91 -22.85 30.73
CA ASN A 11 17.05 -22.05 29.51
C ASN A 11 17.88 -20.78 29.75
N LEU A 12 17.76 -20.13 30.92
CA LEU A 12 18.64 -19.02 31.30
C LEU A 12 20.07 -19.52 31.54
N ALA A 13 20.25 -20.70 32.13
CA ALA A 13 21.56 -21.30 32.32
C ALA A 13 22.20 -21.78 31.00
N SER A 14 21.41 -22.28 30.04
CA SER A 14 21.88 -22.61 28.69
C SER A 14 22.19 -21.34 27.90
N PHE A 15 21.35 -20.31 28.00
CA PHE A 15 21.58 -19.00 27.37
C PHE A 15 22.82 -18.32 27.94
N LEU A 16 23.04 -18.37 29.26
CA LEU A 16 24.29 -17.87 29.89
C LEU A 16 25.51 -18.73 29.53
N LYS A 17 25.35 -20.05 29.36
CA LYS A 17 26.42 -20.93 28.86
C LYS A 17 26.74 -20.68 27.39
N GLU A 18 25.75 -20.45 26.53
CA GLU A 18 25.97 -20.02 25.14
C GLU A 18 26.58 -18.63 25.10
N TYR A 19 26.09 -17.68 25.89
CA TYR A 19 26.69 -16.34 25.99
C TYR A 19 28.17 -16.37 26.43
N THR A 20 28.58 -17.41 27.16
CA THR A 20 29.98 -17.61 27.61
C THR A 20 30.79 -18.55 26.71
N SER A 21 30.17 -19.39 25.87
CA SER A 21 30.84 -20.40 25.03
C SER A 21 30.68 -20.20 23.52
N SER A 22 29.64 -19.53 23.04
CA SER A 22 29.39 -19.18 21.65
C SER A 22 29.60 -17.68 21.42
N HIS A 23 30.34 -17.38 20.35
CA HIS A 23 30.59 -16.03 19.85
C HIS A 23 29.38 -15.40 19.12
N SER A 24 28.14 -15.71 19.54
CA SER A 24 26.90 -15.17 18.97
C SER A 24 26.33 -14.08 19.87
N VAL A 25 26.78 -12.84 19.67
CA VAL A 25 26.09 -11.65 20.21
C VAL A 25 24.75 -11.55 19.48
N SER A 26 23.64 -11.53 20.23
CA SER A 26 22.32 -11.28 19.67
C SER A 26 22.28 -9.90 19.01
N ILE A 27 21.82 -9.84 17.77
CA ILE A 27 21.73 -8.60 17.01
C ILE A 27 20.47 -7.86 17.49
N LEU A 28 20.63 -6.69 18.09
CA LEU A 28 19.51 -5.84 18.54
C LEU A 28 19.33 -4.61 17.64
N SER A 29 20.37 -4.24 16.88
CA SER A 29 20.38 -3.12 15.95
C SER A 29 21.47 -3.29 14.87
N LEU A 30 21.36 -2.54 13.77
CA LEU A 30 22.43 -2.41 12.76
C LEU A 30 23.76 -1.97 13.40
N SER A 31 23.71 -1.06 14.37
CA SER A 31 24.88 -0.57 15.10
C SER A 31 25.59 -1.68 15.88
N ASP A 32 24.84 -2.64 16.43
CA ASP A 32 25.42 -3.79 17.13
C ASP A 32 26.15 -4.74 16.18
N GLU A 33 25.64 -4.90 14.96
CA GLU A 33 26.28 -5.71 13.93
C GLU A 33 27.56 -5.04 13.41
N VAL A 34 27.55 -3.73 13.18
CA VAL A 34 28.78 -2.95 12.89
C VAL A 34 29.80 -3.12 14.02
N ASN A 35 29.37 -3.03 15.28
CA ASN A 35 30.23 -3.24 16.44
C ASN A 35 30.75 -4.68 16.57
N TYR A 36 29.98 -5.67 16.12
CA TYR A 36 30.41 -7.06 16.06
C TYR A 36 31.56 -7.23 15.06
N TRP A 37 31.39 -6.75 13.82
CA TRP A 37 32.43 -6.82 12.79
C TRP A 37 33.67 -6.00 13.16
N ARG A 38 33.49 -4.83 13.79
CA ARG A 38 34.59 -4.03 14.37
C ARG A 38 35.39 -4.80 15.41
N ARG A 39 34.71 -5.50 16.33
CA ARG A 39 35.37 -6.36 17.34
C ARG A 39 36.07 -7.55 16.69
N ARG A 40 35.47 -8.13 15.64
CA ARG A 40 36.04 -9.27 14.93
C ARG A 40 37.29 -8.88 14.13
N ALA A 41 37.31 -7.72 13.48
CA ALA A 41 38.49 -7.16 12.81
C ALA A 41 39.65 -6.96 13.80
N LYS A 42 39.38 -6.35 14.97
CA LYS A 42 40.39 -6.16 16.02
C LYS A 42 40.97 -7.46 16.57
N LYS A 43 40.15 -8.51 16.69
CA LYS A 43 40.60 -9.84 17.14
C LYS A 43 41.36 -10.59 16.05
N ALA A 44 40.89 -10.54 14.80
CA ALA A 44 41.51 -11.19 13.65
C ALA A 44 42.90 -10.61 13.33
N SER A 45 43.15 -9.35 13.68
CA SER A 45 44.49 -8.73 13.63
C SER A 45 45.58 -9.51 14.39
N ARG A 46 45.22 -10.44 15.28
CA ARG A 46 46.16 -11.30 16.00
C ARG A 46 46.37 -12.68 15.36
N ASN A 47 45.44 -13.15 14.51
CA ASN A 47 45.35 -14.57 14.11
C ASN A 47 45.29 -14.80 12.58
N SER A 48 44.74 -13.89 11.76
CA SER A 48 44.64 -14.06 10.29
C SER A 48 44.34 -12.73 9.57
N SER A 49 45.13 -12.39 8.53
CA SER A 49 44.96 -11.15 7.74
C SER A 49 43.68 -11.16 6.90
N SER A 50 43.34 -12.28 6.26
CA SER A 50 42.16 -12.37 5.39
C SER A 50 40.83 -12.25 6.16
N GLU A 51 40.78 -12.76 7.40
CA GLU A 51 39.60 -12.59 8.25
C GLU A 51 39.42 -11.15 8.74
N LYS A 52 40.53 -10.42 8.89
CA LYS A 52 40.51 -9.00 9.25
C LYS A 52 39.95 -8.18 8.09
N ASP A 53 40.48 -8.36 6.88
CA ASP A 53 40.05 -7.61 5.69
C ASP A 53 38.56 -7.85 5.41
N ARG A 54 38.09 -9.09 5.56
CA ARG A 54 36.66 -9.43 5.46
C ARG A 54 35.79 -8.72 6.50
N ALA A 55 36.23 -8.69 7.75
CA ALA A 55 35.47 -8.04 8.82
C ALA A 55 35.47 -6.50 8.67
N GLU A 56 36.55 -5.92 8.17
CA GLU A 56 36.61 -4.49 7.84
C GLU A 56 35.71 -4.14 6.66
N LEU A 57 35.61 -5.01 5.67
CA LEU A 57 34.71 -4.85 4.53
C LEU A 57 33.24 -4.82 4.97
N PHE A 58 32.76 -5.82 5.70
CA PHE A 58 31.37 -5.85 6.18
C PHE A 58 31.05 -4.70 7.12
N MET A 59 32.01 -4.28 7.95
CA MET A 59 31.86 -3.09 8.76
C MET A 59 31.65 -1.84 7.90
N LYS A 60 32.47 -1.62 6.87
CA LYS A 60 32.38 -0.45 5.98
C LYS A 60 31.07 -0.43 5.18
N LEU A 61 30.59 -1.58 4.73
CA LEU A 61 29.30 -1.67 4.01
C LEU A 61 28.12 -1.33 4.90
N LEU A 62 28.10 -1.81 6.15
CA LEU A 62 26.98 -1.62 7.08
C LEU A 62 26.99 -0.25 7.80
N GLU A 63 28.14 0.42 7.89
CA GLU A 63 28.33 1.67 8.66
C GLU A 63 27.44 2.84 8.20
N PRO A 64 27.24 3.11 6.88
CA PRO A 64 26.34 4.15 6.42
C PRO A 64 24.91 3.98 6.92
N ALA A 65 24.32 2.79 6.74
CA ALA A 65 22.96 2.51 7.20
C ALA A 65 22.85 2.54 8.73
N ALA A 66 23.85 2.02 9.44
CA ALA A 66 23.85 2.04 10.91
C ALA A 66 23.88 3.46 11.48
N ASN A 67 24.67 4.36 10.89
CA ASN A 67 24.77 5.75 11.32
C ASN A 67 23.46 6.51 11.08
N GLU A 68 22.83 6.33 9.92
CA GLU A 68 21.53 6.95 9.63
C GLU A 68 20.43 6.42 10.56
N CYS A 69 20.36 5.12 10.79
CA CYS A 69 19.39 4.54 11.73
C CYS A 69 19.61 5.05 13.17
N ALA A 70 20.87 5.16 13.61
CA ALA A 70 21.19 5.68 14.95
C ALA A 70 20.88 7.18 15.09
N ARG A 71 21.15 7.97 14.04
CA ARG A 71 20.80 9.40 13.96
C ARG A 71 19.29 9.59 14.11
N PHE A 72 18.51 8.80 13.36
CA PHE A 72 17.06 8.86 13.37
C PHE A 72 16.45 8.41 14.71
N GLU A 73 16.95 7.31 15.29
CA GLU A 73 16.48 6.81 16.59
C GLU A 73 16.76 7.83 17.70
N SER A 74 17.96 8.43 17.72
CA SER A 74 18.34 9.44 18.72
C SER A 74 17.46 10.69 18.61
N ALA A 75 17.19 11.17 17.40
CA ALA A 75 16.28 12.29 17.18
C ALA A 75 14.86 11.98 17.67
N SER A 76 14.33 10.80 17.33
CA SER A 76 12.99 10.35 17.75
C SER A 76 12.87 10.23 19.27
N GLN A 77 13.91 9.70 19.93
CA GLN A 77 13.93 9.52 21.39
C GLN A 77 13.96 10.87 22.13
N LEU A 78 14.72 11.84 21.63
CA LEU A 78 14.77 13.19 22.21
C LEU A 78 13.40 13.86 22.21
N VAL A 79 12.69 13.80 21.07
CA VAL A 79 11.33 14.36 20.93
C VAL A 79 10.35 13.69 21.90
N MET A 80 10.42 12.38 22.08
CA MET A 80 9.56 11.66 23.04
C MET A 80 9.87 12.03 24.51
N SER A 81 11.14 12.19 24.85
CA SER A 81 11.57 12.41 26.25
C SER A 81 11.12 13.75 26.83
N SER A 82 10.87 14.75 25.97
CA SER A 82 10.36 16.05 26.37
C SER A 82 8.89 16.18 25.96
N SER A 83 7.98 15.87 26.89
CA SER A 83 6.52 15.92 26.66
C SER A 83 6.04 17.27 26.10
N LYS A 84 6.68 18.39 26.48
CA LYS A 84 6.41 19.74 25.94
C LYS A 84 6.91 19.92 24.50
N ASP A 85 8.07 19.36 24.17
CA ASP A 85 8.62 19.42 22.82
C ASP A 85 7.85 18.47 21.89
N PHE A 86 7.37 17.32 22.39
CA PHE A 86 6.49 16.42 21.66
C PHE A 86 5.18 17.10 21.26
N ALA A 87 4.49 17.73 22.22
CA ALA A 87 3.22 18.42 21.95
C ALA A 87 3.40 19.57 20.95
N SER A 88 4.42 20.42 21.13
CA SER A 88 4.70 21.52 20.21
C SER A 88 5.14 21.04 18.82
N THR A 89 5.90 19.94 18.73
CA THR A 89 6.26 19.31 17.45
C THR A 89 5.01 18.77 16.75
N VAL A 90 4.13 18.07 17.46
CA VAL A 90 2.87 17.55 16.90
C VAL A 90 1.98 18.68 16.39
N GLU A 91 1.91 19.81 17.08
CA GLU A 91 1.16 20.98 16.62
C GLU A 91 1.74 21.62 15.35
N GLN A 92 3.07 21.65 15.20
CA GLN A 92 3.76 22.29 14.06
C GLN A 92 3.87 21.39 12.83
N THR A 93 4.22 20.11 13.01
CA THR A 93 4.55 19.19 11.91
C THR A 93 3.53 18.08 11.72
N GLY A 94 2.59 17.91 12.66
CA GLY A 94 1.61 16.83 12.65
C GLY A 94 2.16 15.52 13.22
N LEU A 95 1.29 14.77 13.89
CA LEU A 95 1.63 13.49 14.52
C LEU A 95 2.17 12.47 13.49
N GLY A 96 3.39 11.97 13.74
CA GLY A 96 4.00 10.92 12.92
C GLY A 96 4.55 11.39 11.57
N SER A 97 4.58 12.68 11.26
CA SER A 97 5.16 13.21 10.01
C SER A 97 6.61 12.78 9.79
N VAL A 98 7.40 12.70 10.87
CA VAL A 98 8.79 12.23 10.86
C VAL A 98 8.93 10.80 10.31
N LEU A 99 7.87 9.98 10.36
CA LEU A 99 7.87 8.62 9.80
C LEU A 99 8.00 8.60 8.27
N THR A 100 7.74 9.71 7.57
CA THR A 100 8.02 9.76 6.12
C THR A 100 9.52 9.72 5.84
N GLU A 101 10.35 10.30 6.71
CA GLU A 101 11.82 10.17 6.59
C GLU A 101 12.25 8.72 6.83
N LEU A 102 11.58 8.01 7.74
CA LEU A 102 11.85 6.58 7.98
C LEU A 102 11.61 5.72 6.72
N LEU A 103 10.52 5.97 5.97
CA LEU A 103 10.29 5.30 4.67
C LEU A 103 11.45 5.55 3.70
N ASN A 104 11.96 6.79 3.66
CA ASN A 104 13.12 7.17 2.85
C ASN A 104 14.46 6.63 3.38
N ILE A 105 14.52 6.06 4.58
CA ILE A 105 15.72 5.38 5.10
C ILE A 105 15.63 3.88 4.80
N LEU A 106 14.46 3.26 4.99
CA LEU A 106 14.29 1.82 4.80
C LEU A 106 14.55 1.38 3.35
N ASP A 107 14.02 2.12 2.37
CA ASP A 107 14.05 1.72 0.97
C ASP A 107 15.36 2.01 0.21
N PRO A 108 15.93 3.22 0.25
CA PRO A 108 17.15 3.50 -0.52
C PRO A 108 18.44 3.33 0.30
N VAL A 109 18.39 3.32 1.63
CA VAL A 109 19.61 3.22 2.46
C VAL A 109 19.75 1.81 3.02
N VAL A 110 18.77 1.34 3.79
CA VAL A 110 18.86 0.05 4.46
C VAL A 110 18.78 -1.11 3.46
N PHE A 111 17.82 -1.08 2.54
CA PHE A 111 17.67 -2.14 1.52
C PHE A 111 18.94 -2.29 0.66
N ASP A 112 19.45 -1.18 0.11
CA ASP A 112 20.62 -1.20 -0.78
C ASP A 112 21.87 -1.66 -0.03
N VAL A 113 22.09 -1.19 1.20
CA VAL A 113 23.22 -1.64 2.04
C VAL A 113 23.12 -3.13 2.37
N LEU A 114 21.92 -3.64 2.67
CA LEU A 114 21.74 -5.06 2.94
C LEU A 114 21.96 -5.92 1.68
N ASP A 115 21.47 -5.48 0.51
CA ASP A 115 21.71 -6.17 -0.76
C ASP A 115 23.20 -6.16 -1.15
N GLU A 116 23.88 -5.01 -1.01
CA GLU A 116 25.32 -4.89 -1.26
C GLU A 116 26.13 -5.78 -0.30
N THR A 117 25.78 -5.76 0.99
CA THR A 117 26.42 -6.61 2.01
C THR A 117 26.21 -8.10 1.72
N TRP A 118 25.04 -8.48 1.21
CA TRP A 118 24.74 -9.87 0.86
C TRP A 118 25.50 -10.34 -0.38
N ARG A 119 25.45 -9.55 -1.47
CA ARG A 119 26.09 -9.91 -2.75
C ARG A 119 27.61 -9.91 -2.64
N CYS A 120 28.17 -8.99 -1.84
CA CYS A 120 29.59 -8.87 -1.51
C CYS A 120 30.51 -9.27 -2.69
N LEU A 121 30.47 -8.48 -3.77
CA LEU A 121 31.16 -8.80 -5.03
C LEU A 121 32.68 -8.60 -4.96
N GLU A 122 33.22 -8.19 -3.81
CA GLU A 122 34.65 -7.95 -3.65
C GLU A 122 35.45 -9.26 -3.53
N PRO A 123 36.54 -9.43 -4.30
CA PRO A 123 37.41 -10.60 -4.24
C PRO A 123 38.08 -10.84 -2.87
N ALA A 124 38.11 -9.82 -2.02
CA ALA A 124 38.69 -9.89 -0.66
C ALA A 124 37.83 -10.72 0.31
N ALA A 125 36.54 -10.91 0.02
CA ALA A 125 35.65 -11.72 0.83
C ALA A 125 35.90 -13.22 0.58
N THR A 126 36.81 -13.83 1.36
CA THR A 126 37.12 -15.26 1.25
C THR A 126 35.92 -16.17 1.55
N LYS A 127 34.90 -15.64 2.24
CA LYS A 127 33.61 -16.28 2.54
C LYS A 127 32.48 -15.23 2.49
N PRO A 128 31.30 -15.59 1.95
CA PRO A 128 30.15 -14.69 1.89
C PRO A 128 29.58 -14.38 3.28
N PHE A 129 28.69 -13.38 3.34
CA PHE A 129 28.03 -12.99 4.58
C PHE A 129 27.19 -14.15 5.14
N PRO A 130 27.27 -14.49 6.45
CA PRO A 130 26.53 -15.62 7.01
C PRO A 130 25.02 -15.43 6.95
N GLU A 131 24.29 -16.41 6.41
CA GLU A 131 22.82 -16.36 6.30
C GLU A 131 22.13 -16.20 7.66
N SER A 132 22.57 -16.93 8.69
CA SER A 132 21.97 -16.86 10.03
C SER A 132 22.06 -15.45 10.63
N ARG A 133 23.20 -14.77 10.46
CA ARG A 133 23.37 -13.38 10.94
C ARG A 133 22.54 -12.39 10.13
N MET A 134 22.40 -12.59 8.81
CA MET A 134 21.58 -11.71 7.98
C MET A 134 20.11 -11.85 8.37
N ARG A 135 19.66 -13.06 8.67
CA ARG A 135 18.31 -13.32 9.18
C ARG A 135 18.07 -12.60 10.50
N GLU A 136 18.95 -12.81 11.48
CA GLU A 136 18.89 -12.12 12.79
C GLU A 136 18.91 -10.60 12.62
N LEU A 137 19.69 -10.06 11.68
CA LEU A 137 19.75 -8.63 11.38
C LEU A 137 18.41 -8.11 10.82
N ILE A 138 17.79 -8.83 9.88
CA ILE A 138 16.49 -8.46 9.31
C ILE A 138 15.39 -8.48 10.38
N GLU A 139 15.42 -9.46 11.27
CA GLU A 139 14.49 -9.57 12.40
C GLU A 139 14.72 -8.43 13.41
N ALA A 140 15.97 -8.15 13.78
CA ALA A 140 16.37 -7.04 14.63
C ALA A 140 15.88 -5.69 14.09
N MET A 141 15.99 -5.49 12.77
CA MET A 141 15.46 -4.31 12.09
C MET A 141 13.95 -4.19 12.19
N GLY A 142 13.21 -5.31 12.17
CA GLY A 142 11.77 -5.31 12.44
C GLY A 142 11.44 -4.77 13.84
N TYR A 143 12.20 -5.16 14.87
CA TYR A 143 12.03 -4.63 16.22
C TYR A 143 12.43 -3.16 16.34
N TRP A 144 13.51 -2.75 15.66
CA TRP A 144 13.93 -1.35 15.60
C TRP A 144 12.85 -0.47 14.96
N VAL A 145 12.25 -0.89 13.85
CA VAL A 145 11.12 -0.19 13.21
C VAL A 145 9.98 0.02 14.19
N VAL A 146 9.56 -1.02 14.92
CA VAL A 146 8.49 -0.91 15.93
C VAL A 146 8.86 0.10 17.01
N ARG A 147 10.09 0.05 17.52
CA ARG A 147 10.56 0.98 18.56
C ARG A 147 10.54 2.43 18.09
N VAL A 148 10.99 2.68 16.87
CA VAL A 148 10.99 4.01 16.27
C VAL A 148 9.56 4.54 16.10
N ILE A 149 8.62 3.69 15.67
CA ILE A 149 7.19 4.05 15.61
C ILE A 149 6.66 4.37 17.02
N GLN A 150 7.04 3.58 18.04
CA GLN A 150 6.66 3.82 19.43
C GLN A 150 7.17 5.18 19.93
N TYR A 151 8.39 5.59 19.59
CA TYR A 151 8.92 6.91 19.97
C TYR A 151 8.16 8.07 19.30
N ASN A 152 7.78 7.90 18.04
CA ASN A 152 7.12 8.96 17.26
C ASN A 152 5.61 9.08 17.54
N LEU A 153 4.94 7.98 17.91
CA LEU A 153 3.49 7.97 18.18
C LEU A 153 3.15 7.86 19.67
N GLY A 154 4.14 7.60 20.53
CA GLY A 154 3.95 7.22 21.94
C GLY A 154 3.79 8.35 22.94
N GLY A 155 3.49 9.57 22.51
CA GLY A 155 3.19 10.65 23.44
C GLY A 155 1.92 10.36 24.26
N ILE A 156 1.94 10.84 25.50
CA ILE A 156 0.91 10.60 26.51
C ILE A 156 0.35 11.96 26.95
N THR A 157 -0.97 12.07 27.12
CA THR A 157 -1.57 13.26 27.75
C THR A 157 -1.40 13.18 29.27
N SER A 158 -0.68 14.15 29.85
CA SER A 158 -0.51 14.28 31.30
C SER A 158 -1.35 15.43 31.91
N GLU A 159 -2.24 16.04 31.13
CA GLU A 159 -2.91 17.27 31.55
C GLU A 159 -4.33 16.99 32.09
N ASN A 160 -4.40 16.85 33.42
CA ASN A 160 -5.47 17.35 34.31
C ASN A 160 -6.92 16.84 34.18
N ARG A 161 -7.28 15.85 35.03
CA ARG A 161 -8.24 15.93 36.18
C ARG A 161 -8.96 14.58 36.39
N SER A 162 -8.75 14.00 37.56
CA SER A 162 -9.51 12.92 38.23
C SER A 162 -9.25 11.44 37.94
N SER A 163 -8.64 11.03 36.81
CA SER A 163 -8.31 9.61 36.57
C SER A 163 -6.79 9.33 36.61
N ASN A 164 -6.36 8.43 37.49
CA ASN A 164 -4.97 8.09 37.80
C ASN A 164 -4.19 7.35 36.68
N THR A 165 -4.66 7.34 35.43
CA THR A 165 -4.09 6.53 34.34
C THR A 165 -3.69 7.39 33.13
N PRO A 166 -2.39 7.41 32.74
CA PRO A 166 -1.94 8.08 31.52
C PRO A 166 -2.60 7.45 30.28
N VAL A 167 -3.19 8.28 29.42
CA VAL A 167 -3.82 7.85 28.16
C VAL A 167 -2.95 8.33 26.98
N SER A 168 -2.78 7.47 25.98
CA SER A 168 -2.06 7.80 24.75
C SER A 168 -2.75 8.92 23.97
N LEU A 169 -1.96 9.81 23.37
CA LEU A 169 -2.43 10.87 22.46
C LEU A 169 -3.27 10.34 21.30
N LEU A 170 -3.09 9.06 20.94
CA LEU A 170 -3.87 8.39 19.90
C LEU A 170 -5.38 8.43 20.17
N TRP A 171 -5.79 8.46 21.44
CA TRP A 171 -7.20 8.46 21.84
C TRP A 171 -7.80 9.86 22.04
N THR A 172 -6.96 10.87 22.29
CA THR A 172 -7.39 12.22 22.68
C THR A 172 -7.25 13.24 21.54
N HIS A 173 -6.20 13.12 20.72
CA HIS A 173 -5.89 14.09 19.66
C HIS A 173 -6.86 14.01 18.47
N PRO A 174 -7.14 15.10 17.72
CA PRO A 174 -7.93 15.09 16.49
C PRO A 174 -7.67 13.91 15.54
N PHE A 175 -8.75 13.32 15.02
CA PHE A 175 -8.69 12.10 14.20
C PHE A 175 -7.88 12.28 12.92
N SER A 176 -7.92 13.45 12.27
CA SER A 176 -7.17 13.70 11.03
C SER A 176 -5.66 13.48 11.20
N GLN A 177 -5.09 13.99 12.31
CA GLN A 177 -3.68 13.82 12.62
C GLN A 177 -3.35 12.40 13.08
N VAL A 178 -4.20 11.81 13.93
CA VAL A 178 -4.03 10.41 14.38
C VAL A 178 -4.10 9.44 13.20
N LYS A 179 -5.03 9.65 12.28
CA LYS A 179 -5.17 8.86 11.05
C LYS A 179 -3.91 8.94 10.22
N SER A 180 -3.39 10.15 9.97
CA SER A 180 -2.16 10.32 9.19
C SER A 180 -0.96 9.62 9.84
N GLY A 181 -0.76 9.81 11.15
CA GLY A 181 0.37 9.19 11.86
C GLY A 181 0.27 7.67 11.95
N LEU A 182 -0.93 7.12 12.20
CA LEU A 182 -1.15 5.67 12.22
C LEU A 182 -0.97 5.05 10.83
N GLN A 183 -1.46 5.71 9.76
CA GLN A 183 -1.29 5.23 8.39
C GLN A 183 0.20 5.17 8.03
N LEU A 184 0.97 6.23 8.31
CA LEU A 184 2.42 6.22 8.10
C LEU A 184 3.12 5.11 8.90
N GLY A 185 2.72 4.87 10.15
CA GLY A 185 3.24 3.76 10.96
C GLY A 185 2.92 2.38 10.39
N ILE A 186 1.72 2.20 9.83
CA ILE A 186 1.32 0.98 9.11
C ILE A 186 2.17 0.82 7.84
N ASP A 187 2.25 1.87 7.02
CA ASP A 187 2.99 1.87 5.75
C ASP A 187 4.47 1.52 5.96
N VAL A 188 5.10 2.05 7.01
CA VAL A 188 6.48 1.69 7.42
C VAL A 188 6.60 0.20 7.73
N CYS A 189 5.65 -0.37 8.47
CA CYS A 189 5.65 -1.80 8.80
C CYS A 189 5.50 -2.65 7.51
N GLU A 190 4.60 -2.26 6.61
CA GLU A 190 4.38 -2.96 5.33
C GLU A 190 5.59 -2.86 4.42
N GLN A 191 6.22 -1.69 4.37
CA GLN A 191 7.39 -1.47 3.57
C GLN A 191 8.54 -2.36 4.03
N TRP A 192 8.81 -2.46 5.34
CA TRP A 192 9.85 -3.37 5.82
C TRP A 192 9.54 -4.85 5.52
N GLN A 193 8.28 -5.27 5.68
CA GLN A 193 7.85 -6.62 5.31
C GLN A 193 8.07 -6.89 3.82
N LYS A 194 7.74 -5.93 2.96
CA LYS A 194 7.93 -6.01 1.51
C LYS A 194 9.41 -6.07 1.16
N CYS A 195 10.24 -5.19 1.71
CA CYS A 195 11.68 -5.16 1.50
C CYS A 195 12.35 -6.49 1.89
N SER A 196 12.02 -7.02 3.07
CA SER A 196 12.50 -8.32 3.53
C SER A 196 12.12 -9.46 2.57
N ASN A 197 10.87 -9.47 2.08
CA ASN A 197 10.40 -10.46 1.12
C ASN A 197 11.10 -10.31 -0.25
N VAL A 198 11.28 -9.09 -0.75
CA VAL A 198 11.96 -8.85 -2.04
C VAL A 198 13.42 -9.29 -1.97
N LEU A 199 14.15 -8.89 -0.93
CA LEU A 199 15.55 -9.28 -0.73
C LEU A 199 15.69 -10.80 -0.66
N THR A 200 14.98 -11.44 0.27
CA THR A 200 15.15 -12.87 0.55
C THR A 200 14.51 -13.77 -0.51
N GLN A 201 13.35 -13.42 -1.06
CA GLN A 201 12.59 -14.32 -1.95
C GLN A 201 12.82 -14.09 -3.43
N GLN A 202 13.14 -12.86 -3.84
CA GLN A 202 13.24 -12.50 -5.26
C GLN A 202 14.69 -12.28 -5.68
N ILE A 203 15.43 -11.46 -4.95
CA ILE A 203 16.78 -11.03 -5.34
C ILE A 203 17.81 -12.09 -4.96
N TRP A 204 17.92 -12.40 -3.67
CA TRP A 204 18.98 -13.29 -3.16
C TRP A 204 18.77 -14.74 -3.56
N ARG A 205 17.54 -15.22 -3.68
CA ARG A 205 17.26 -16.57 -4.22
C ARG A 205 17.73 -16.75 -5.67
N ARG A 206 17.74 -15.69 -6.47
CA ARG A 206 18.19 -15.73 -7.87
C ARG A 206 19.68 -15.45 -8.02
N PHE A 207 20.36 -15.07 -6.94
CA PHE A 207 21.78 -14.76 -6.95
C PHE A 207 22.61 -16.04 -6.83
N THR A 208 23.04 -16.57 -7.98
CA THR A 208 23.79 -17.84 -8.08
C THR A 208 25.06 -17.94 -7.23
N PRO A 209 25.86 -16.87 -7.01
CA PRO A 209 27.08 -16.97 -6.19
C PRO A 209 26.83 -17.17 -4.70
N HIS A 210 25.69 -16.69 -4.17
CA HIS A 210 25.32 -16.81 -2.76
C HIS A 210 23.79 -16.79 -2.61
N PRO A 211 23.11 -17.91 -2.95
CA PRO A 211 21.67 -17.98 -2.89
C PRO A 211 21.16 -18.01 -1.45
N TRP A 212 20.00 -17.40 -1.22
CA TRP A 212 19.29 -17.55 0.05
C TRP A 212 18.58 -18.91 0.10
N GLU A 213 19.10 -19.85 0.90
CA GLU A 213 18.59 -21.23 0.96
C GLU A 213 17.76 -21.53 2.22
N GLY A 214 18.03 -20.87 3.35
CA GLY A 214 17.31 -21.14 4.59
C GLY A 214 15.95 -20.46 4.72
N SER A 215 15.35 -20.65 5.90
CA SER A 215 14.00 -20.17 6.20
C SER A 215 13.89 -18.66 6.17
N HIS A 216 12.67 -18.19 5.91
CA HIS A 216 12.36 -16.77 5.91
C HIS A 216 12.59 -16.15 7.30
N PRO A 217 13.02 -14.87 7.35
CA PRO A 217 13.06 -14.11 8.59
C PRO A 217 11.67 -14.05 9.25
N ASP A 218 11.59 -14.29 10.56
CA ASP A 218 10.33 -14.21 11.29
C ASP A 218 10.00 -12.75 11.64
N LEU A 219 9.10 -12.15 10.86
CA LEU A 219 8.55 -10.81 11.10
C LEU A 219 7.16 -10.85 11.75
N SER A 220 6.82 -11.94 12.47
CA SER A 220 5.52 -12.10 13.14
C SER A 220 5.23 -10.99 14.14
N TYR A 221 6.21 -10.56 14.93
CA TYR A 221 6.06 -9.45 15.89
C TYR A 221 5.65 -8.15 15.19
N LEU A 222 6.33 -7.80 14.09
CA LEU A 222 6.02 -6.62 13.28
C LEU A 222 4.63 -6.74 12.64
N ALA A 223 4.28 -7.91 12.12
CA ALA A 223 2.97 -8.17 11.53
C ALA A 223 1.83 -7.98 12.54
N GLN A 224 2.01 -8.49 13.76
CA GLN A 224 1.02 -8.37 14.83
C GLN A 224 0.96 -6.94 15.38
N PHE A 225 2.09 -6.24 15.48
CA PHE A 225 2.12 -4.82 15.82
C PHE A 225 1.36 -3.98 14.77
N LYS A 226 1.58 -4.23 13.47
CA LYS A 226 0.83 -3.60 12.38
C LYS A 226 -0.67 -3.88 12.49
N SER A 227 -1.06 -5.11 12.81
CA SER A 227 -2.47 -5.46 13.04
C SER A 227 -3.05 -4.62 14.19
N ARG A 228 -2.30 -4.43 15.27
CA ARG A 228 -2.72 -3.58 16.40
C ARG A 228 -2.91 -2.12 15.99
N LEU A 229 -2.01 -1.55 15.18
CA LEU A 229 -2.18 -0.19 14.65
C LEU A 229 -3.45 -0.04 13.81
N ASN A 230 -3.73 -1.04 12.95
CA ASN A 230 -4.96 -1.08 12.16
C ASN A 230 -6.21 -1.14 13.04
N GLU A 231 -6.19 -1.94 14.11
CA GLU A 231 -7.32 -2.02 15.05
C GLU A 231 -7.56 -0.69 15.78
N VAL A 232 -6.51 0.02 16.19
CA VAL A 232 -6.63 1.36 16.78
C VAL A 232 -7.22 2.33 15.77
N LEU A 233 -6.75 2.30 14.52
CA LEU A 233 -7.27 3.14 13.45
C LEU A 233 -8.75 2.87 13.19
N GLN A 234 -9.18 1.60 13.20
CA GLN A 234 -10.58 1.19 13.07
C GLN A 234 -11.44 1.72 14.22
N ILE A 235 -11.00 1.59 15.48
CA ILE A 235 -11.74 2.10 16.65
C ILE A 235 -11.87 3.63 16.56
N ARG A 236 -10.79 4.33 16.21
CA ARG A 236 -10.79 5.80 16.04
C ARG A 236 -11.69 6.24 14.91
N GLY A 237 -11.61 5.56 13.76
CA GLY A 237 -12.44 5.82 12.60
C GLY A 237 -13.91 5.61 12.89
N LEU A 238 -14.27 4.49 13.52
CA LEU A 238 -15.65 4.19 13.90
C LEU A 238 -16.24 5.28 14.79
N TYR A 239 -15.52 5.70 15.84
CA TYR A 239 -15.96 6.78 16.72
C TYR A 239 -16.20 8.09 15.98
N GLU A 240 -15.32 8.45 15.04
CA GLU A 240 -15.48 9.66 14.21
C GLU A 240 -16.70 9.56 13.28
N HIS A 241 -16.95 8.40 12.68
CA HIS A 241 -18.13 8.17 11.85
C HIS A 241 -19.42 8.28 12.66
N LEU A 242 -19.45 7.69 13.86
CA LEU A 242 -20.58 7.79 14.80
C LEU A 242 -20.81 9.26 15.19
N ARG A 243 -19.75 9.98 15.57
CA ARG A 243 -19.83 11.40 15.96
C ARG A 243 -20.36 12.29 14.84
N ARG A 244 -20.02 12.01 13.57
CA ARG A 244 -20.49 12.77 12.41
C ARG A 244 -21.97 12.51 12.06
N LEU A 245 -22.52 11.36 12.45
CA LEU A 245 -23.91 10.97 12.13
C LEU A 245 -24.90 11.36 13.22
N LEU A 246 -24.49 11.33 14.48
CA LEU A 246 -25.32 11.63 15.64
C LEU A 246 -25.49 13.15 15.83
N THR A 247 -26.59 13.56 16.45
CA THR A 247 -26.82 14.96 16.84
C THR A 247 -26.12 15.31 18.14
N ASP A 248 -25.88 16.60 18.41
CA ASP A 248 -25.25 17.04 19.66
C ASP A 248 -26.00 16.57 20.91
N SER A 249 -27.34 16.51 20.86
CA SER A 249 -28.17 15.96 21.94
C SER A 249 -27.90 14.46 22.18
N GLU A 250 -27.84 13.67 21.11
CA GLU A 250 -27.56 12.23 21.18
C GLU A 250 -26.13 11.96 21.68
N LEU A 251 -25.17 12.80 21.29
CA LEU A 251 -23.78 12.70 21.75
C LEU A 251 -23.64 12.97 23.26
N VAL A 252 -24.39 13.95 23.79
CA VAL A 252 -24.39 14.22 25.23
C VAL A 252 -25.05 13.06 25.99
N GLU A 253 -26.18 12.55 25.53
CA GLU A 253 -26.87 11.40 26.15
C GLU A 253 -26.00 10.14 26.19
N LEU A 254 -25.23 9.89 25.13
CA LEU A 254 -24.35 8.73 25.01
C LEU A 254 -22.98 8.94 25.68
N GLY A 255 -22.71 10.13 26.23
CA GLY A 255 -21.40 10.46 26.83
C GLY A 255 -20.26 10.58 25.83
N MET A 256 -20.55 10.84 24.55
CA MET A 256 -19.58 10.96 23.47
C MET A 256 -19.16 12.41 23.18
N SER A 257 -19.71 13.40 23.88
CA SER A 257 -19.40 14.82 23.63
C SER A 257 -17.96 15.21 24.00
N ALA A 258 -17.40 14.58 25.02
CA ALA A 258 -16.09 14.94 25.57
C ALA A 258 -14.88 14.28 24.86
N GLY A 259 -15.12 13.44 23.85
CA GLY A 259 -14.08 12.77 23.08
C GLY A 259 -13.89 11.30 23.43
N LEU A 260 -13.14 10.58 22.59
CA LEU A 260 -13.03 9.13 22.68
C LEU A 260 -12.28 8.67 23.93
N GLY A 261 -11.19 9.36 24.30
CA GLY A 261 -10.43 9.05 25.51
C GLY A 261 -11.32 9.02 26.76
N GLU A 262 -12.11 10.07 26.98
CA GLU A 262 -13.06 10.11 28.10
C GLU A 262 -14.18 9.09 27.94
N PHE A 263 -14.75 8.94 26.75
CA PHE A 263 -15.79 7.94 26.50
C PHE A 263 -15.35 6.50 26.82
N LEU A 264 -14.10 6.15 26.52
CA LEU A 264 -13.56 4.82 26.78
C LEU A 264 -13.10 4.64 28.23
N PHE A 265 -12.36 5.60 28.77
CA PHE A 265 -11.62 5.46 30.02
C PHE A 265 -12.29 6.11 31.24
N THR A 266 -13.31 6.96 31.04
CA THR A 266 -14.15 7.50 32.12
C THR A 266 -15.38 6.62 32.31
N GLN A 267 -15.75 6.35 33.56
CA GLN A 267 -17.00 5.65 33.88
C GLN A 267 -18.07 6.67 34.27
N ASN A 268 -19.20 6.66 33.58
CA ASN A 268 -20.42 7.38 33.96
C ASN A 268 -21.14 6.63 35.08
N SER A 269 -20.56 6.56 36.28
CA SER A 269 -21.29 6.07 37.46
C SER A 269 -20.84 6.85 38.69
N GLY A 270 -21.79 7.48 39.39
CA GLY A 270 -21.60 8.20 40.66
C GLY A 270 -21.24 7.30 41.85
N THR A 271 -20.45 6.25 41.64
CA THR A 271 -19.93 5.36 42.67
C THR A 271 -18.41 5.49 42.69
N GLU A 272 -17.90 6.16 43.72
CA GLU A 272 -16.50 6.61 43.89
C GLU A 272 -15.45 5.49 43.94
N ASN A 273 -15.81 4.22 43.69
CA ASN A 273 -14.93 3.05 43.84
C ASN A 273 -14.89 2.09 42.62
N SER A 274 -15.39 2.48 41.44
CA SER A 274 -15.30 1.60 40.26
C SER A 274 -14.05 1.88 39.44
N GLU A 275 -12.99 1.11 39.71
CA GLU A 275 -11.76 1.18 38.91
C GLU A 275 -12.02 0.78 37.44
N VAL A 276 -11.38 1.47 36.48
CA VAL A 276 -11.40 1.09 35.05
C VAL A 276 -10.99 -0.39 34.92
N PRO A 277 -11.77 -1.24 34.23
CA PRO A 277 -11.43 -2.63 34.01
C PRO A 277 -9.98 -2.78 33.52
N ALA A 278 -9.24 -3.73 34.10
CA ALA A 278 -7.82 -3.95 33.75
C ALA A 278 -7.60 -4.16 32.24
N ALA A 279 -8.57 -4.78 31.55
CA ALA A 279 -8.55 -4.96 30.10
C ALA A 279 -8.60 -3.63 29.32
N LEU A 280 -9.34 -2.63 29.80
CA LEU A 280 -9.34 -1.29 29.19
C LEU A 280 -8.05 -0.53 29.51
N ARG A 281 -7.38 -0.80 30.63
CA ARG A 281 -6.07 -0.18 30.92
C ARG A 281 -5.00 -0.59 29.89
N GLN A 282 -5.06 -1.80 29.35
CA GLN A 282 -4.17 -2.23 28.27
C GLN A 282 -4.40 -1.45 26.97
N LEU A 283 -5.62 -0.94 26.75
CA LEU A 283 -5.90 -0.05 25.61
C LEU A 283 -5.34 1.36 25.81
N ALA A 284 -5.06 1.79 27.05
CA ALA A 284 -4.63 3.16 27.33
C ALA A 284 -3.34 3.52 26.58
N ASN A 285 -2.42 2.56 26.41
CA ASN A 285 -1.27 2.69 25.51
C ASN A 285 -1.21 1.51 24.53
N PRO A 286 -1.81 1.66 23.33
CA PRO A 286 -1.89 0.57 22.36
C PRO A 286 -0.55 0.24 21.70
N LEU A 287 0.44 1.13 21.78
CA LEU A 287 1.75 0.95 21.16
C LEU A 287 2.65 -0.04 21.92
N ASN A 288 2.35 -0.31 23.20
CA ASN A 288 3.06 -1.31 23.99
C ASN A 288 2.60 -2.72 23.60
N TYR A 289 2.99 -3.15 22.40
CA TYR A 289 2.65 -4.48 21.90
C TYR A 289 3.44 -5.58 22.60
N ASN A 290 2.70 -6.51 23.18
CA ASN A 290 3.22 -7.71 23.79
C ASN A 290 2.33 -8.91 23.39
N PRO A 291 2.88 -9.95 22.72
CA PRO A 291 2.15 -11.17 22.38
C PRO A 291 1.49 -11.84 23.59
N TYR A 292 2.13 -11.79 24.76
CA TYR A 292 1.60 -12.43 25.98
C TYR A 292 0.37 -11.71 26.57
N THR A 293 0.09 -10.47 26.15
CA THR A 293 -1.11 -9.72 26.57
C THR A 293 -2.16 -9.61 25.47
N ALA A 294 -2.01 -10.36 24.37
CA ALA A 294 -2.92 -10.33 23.23
C ALA A 294 -4.38 -10.67 23.61
N GLU A 295 -4.59 -11.62 24.53
CA GLU A 295 -5.94 -11.97 25.00
C GLU A 295 -6.62 -10.80 25.74
N GLN A 296 -5.86 -10.08 26.58
CA GLN A 296 -6.39 -8.91 27.30
C GLN A 296 -6.78 -7.79 26.34
N TRP A 297 -6.02 -7.63 25.25
CA TRP A 297 -6.35 -6.70 24.18
C TRP A 297 -7.66 -7.06 23.47
N LEU A 298 -7.88 -8.34 23.17
CA LEU A 298 -9.14 -8.82 22.57
C LEU A 298 -10.35 -8.59 23.49
N ILE A 299 -10.19 -8.82 24.80
CA ILE A 299 -11.22 -8.50 25.80
C ILE A 299 -11.47 -6.98 25.87
N GLY A 300 -10.41 -6.18 25.79
CA GLY A 300 -10.53 -4.71 25.72
C GLY A 300 -11.36 -4.28 24.50
N LYS A 301 -11.07 -4.84 23.32
CA LYS A 301 -11.82 -4.55 22.09
C LYS A 301 -13.29 -4.92 22.22
N SER A 302 -13.64 -6.08 22.78
CA SER A 302 -15.04 -6.46 22.95
C SER A 302 -15.80 -5.53 23.91
N LEU A 303 -15.13 -5.02 24.95
CA LEU A 303 -15.70 -3.98 25.83
C LEU A 303 -15.93 -2.65 25.08
N VAL A 304 -15.01 -2.24 24.20
CA VAL A 304 -15.17 -1.07 23.34
C VAL A 304 -16.35 -1.25 22.39
N ASP A 305 -16.46 -2.41 21.74
CA ASP A 305 -17.58 -2.74 20.87
C ASP A 305 -18.90 -2.67 21.63
N MET A 306 -18.93 -3.20 22.85
CA MET A 306 -20.12 -3.12 23.71
C MET A 306 -20.51 -1.67 24.05
N LYS A 307 -19.53 -0.77 24.26
CA LYS A 307 -19.80 0.66 24.47
C LYS A 307 -20.36 1.34 23.21
N PHE A 308 -19.96 0.93 22.01
CA PHE A 308 -20.45 1.54 20.76
C PHE A 308 -21.86 1.09 20.36
N ASN A 309 -22.34 -0.05 20.83
CA ASN A 309 -23.64 -0.63 20.49
C ASN A 309 -24.80 0.38 20.40
N ALA A 310 -25.03 1.17 21.46
CA ALA A 310 -26.15 2.13 21.51
C ALA A 310 -25.97 3.28 20.49
N ALA A 311 -24.73 3.71 20.27
CA ALA A 311 -24.39 4.72 19.28
C ALA A 311 -24.57 4.18 17.85
N GLU A 312 -24.17 2.93 17.60
CA GLU A 312 -24.33 2.25 16.30
C GLU A 312 -25.80 2.11 15.90
N GLU A 313 -26.68 1.75 16.84
CA GLU A 313 -28.12 1.63 16.57
C GLU A 313 -28.74 2.97 16.15
N ARG A 314 -28.43 4.06 16.86
CA ARG A 314 -28.89 5.41 16.51
C ARG A 314 -28.28 5.90 15.20
N ALA A 315 -26.97 5.67 15.00
CA ALA A 315 -26.27 6.05 13.78
C ALA A 315 -26.81 5.29 12.55
N ALA A 316 -27.18 4.01 12.69
CA ALA A 316 -27.79 3.24 11.62
C ALA A 316 -29.12 3.86 11.17
N ILE A 317 -29.97 4.29 12.11
CA ILE A 317 -31.24 4.98 11.80
C ILE A 317 -30.97 6.30 11.05
N ARG A 318 -30.00 7.09 11.52
CA ARG A 318 -29.62 8.35 10.86
C ARG A 318 -29.05 8.13 9.46
N LEU A 319 -28.18 7.13 9.30
CA LEU A 319 -27.61 6.76 8.02
C LEU A 319 -28.68 6.28 7.06
N ARG A 320 -29.61 5.44 7.52
CA ARG A 320 -30.78 5.01 6.75
C ARG A 320 -31.59 6.21 6.24
N THR A 321 -31.91 7.16 7.12
CA THR A 321 -32.63 8.37 6.73
C THR A 321 -31.84 9.19 5.71
N LYS A 322 -30.52 9.34 5.87
CA LYS A 322 -29.67 10.03 4.89
C LYS A 322 -29.72 9.36 3.52
N LEU A 323 -29.60 8.03 3.47
CA LEU A 323 -29.69 7.25 2.24
C LEU A 323 -31.07 7.40 1.58
N LEU A 324 -32.16 7.36 2.37
CA LEU A 324 -33.53 7.55 1.90
C LEU A 324 -33.80 8.98 1.43
N THR A 325 -33.25 10.00 2.10
CA THR A 325 -33.41 11.40 1.67
C THR A 325 -32.66 11.69 0.38
N GLY A 326 -31.50 11.05 0.16
CA GLY A 326 -30.86 11.03 -1.16
C GLY A 326 -31.77 10.35 -2.20
N ALA A 327 -32.37 9.23 -1.85
CA ALA A 327 -33.29 8.46 -2.68
C ALA A 327 -34.71 9.06 -2.85
N SER A 328 -34.99 10.29 -2.40
CA SER A 328 -36.35 10.85 -2.38
C SER A 328 -36.81 11.49 -3.70
N GLY A 329 -36.02 11.38 -4.78
CA GLY A 329 -36.41 11.64 -6.17
C GLY A 329 -36.50 10.34 -6.98
N ASP A 330 -37.17 10.34 -8.13
CA ASP A 330 -37.41 9.18 -9.00
C ASP A 330 -36.11 8.39 -9.27
N VAL A 331 -35.90 7.32 -8.49
CA VAL A 331 -34.56 6.74 -8.21
C VAL A 331 -33.96 6.04 -9.42
N LEU A 332 -34.77 5.76 -10.44
CA LEU A 332 -34.39 4.99 -11.61
C LEU A 332 -33.93 5.87 -12.79
N SER A 333 -34.19 7.18 -12.78
CA SER A 333 -33.84 8.07 -13.90
C SER A 333 -32.59 8.92 -13.65
N ASP A 334 -32.29 9.27 -12.40
CA ASP A 334 -31.21 10.21 -12.08
C ASP A 334 -29.92 9.50 -11.65
N LYS A 335 -29.03 9.24 -12.62
CA LYS A 335 -27.67 8.68 -12.39
C LYS A 335 -26.87 9.42 -11.31
N ASN A 336 -27.14 10.72 -11.11
CA ASN A 336 -26.53 11.53 -10.06
C ASN A 336 -26.90 11.05 -8.65
N ASN A 337 -28.10 10.49 -8.47
CA ASN A 337 -28.56 9.99 -7.17
C ASN A 337 -27.88 8.67 -6.80
N VAL A 338 -27.71 7.76 -7.78
CA VAL A 338 -26.99 6.48 -7.58
C VAL A 338 -25.55 6.72 -7.15
N ASN A 339 -24.85 7.67 -7.80
CA ASN A 339 -23.49 8.04 -7.42
C ASN A 339 -23.41 8.65 -6.01
N LEU A 340 -24.42 9.42 -5.60
CA LEU A 340 -24.50 9.97 -4.24
C LEU A 340 -24.67 8.85 -3.20
N ILE A 341 -25.53 7.88 -3.48
CA ILE A 341 -25.74 6.71 -2.61
C ILE A 341 -24.44 5.91 -2.50
N LEU A 342 -23.81 5.58 -3.63
CA LEU A 342 -22.51 4.89 -3.65
C LEU A 342 -21.45 5.64 -2.84
N HIS A 343 -21.37 6.97 -3.01
CA HIS A 343 -20.45 7.80 -2.25
C HIS A 343 -20.68 7.71 -0.74
N GLU A 344 -21.93 7.76 -0.28
CA GLU A 344 -22.25 7.65 1.15
C GLU A 344 -21.96 6.24 1.70
N PHE A 345 -22.19 5.18 0.91
CA PHE A 345 -21.76 3.83 1.30
C PHE A 345 -20.23 3.70 1.38
N HIS A 346 -19.47 4.30 0.45
CA HIS A 346 -18.00 4.35 0.52
C HIS A 346 -17.50 5.10 1.76
N LYS A 347 -18.13 6.25 2.04
CA LYS A 347 -17.76 7.12 3.15
C LYS A 347 -18.01 6.48 4.52
N TYR A 348 -19.08 5.70 4.65
CA TYR A 348 -19.43 5.02 5.90
C TYR A 348 -19.17 3.50 5.86
N GLN A 349 -18.32 3.03 4.96
CA GLN A 349 -18.05 1.60 4.75
C GLN A 349 -17.70 0.86 6.05
N ASP A 350 -16.84 1.44 6.89
CA ASP A 350 -16.39 0.80 8.13
C ASP A 350 -17.51 0.68 9.16
N LEU A 351 -18.45 1.62 9.17
CA LEU A 351 -19.63 1.57 10.03
C LEU A 351 -20.63 0.55 9.49
N ILE A 352 -20.84 0.48 8.16
CA ILE A 352 -21.78 -0.45 7.53
C ILE A 352 -21.33 -1.91 7.68
N ARG A 353 -20.01 -2.17 7.70
CA ARG A 353 -19.44 -3.51 8.00
C ARG A 353 -19.78 -4.02 9.40
N ARG A 354 -20.20 -3.15 10.33
CA ARG A 354 -20.51 -3.57 11.70
C ARG A 354 -21.79 -4.42 11.69
N PRO A 355 -21.82 -5.60 12.33
CA PRO A 355 -22.95 -6.53 12.23
C PRO A 355 -24.32 -5.91 12.54
N ARG A 356 -24.39 -5.02 13.54
CA ARG A 356 -25.63 -4.34 13.95
C ARG A 356 -26.13 -3.37 12.88
N VAL A 357 -25.22 -2.55 12.36
CA VAL A 357 -25.53 -1.56 11.30
C VAL A 357 -25.88 -2.27 10.01
N SER A 358 -25.11 -3.31 9.66
CA SER A 358 -25.35 -4.17 8.49
C SER A 358 -26.75 -4.79 8.52
N ALA A 359 -27.16 -5.33 9.68
CA ALA A 359 -28.49 -5.88 9.86
C ALA A 359 -29.59 -4.81 9.81
N ALA A 360 -29.35 -3.62 10.39
CA ALA A 360 -30.30 -2.52 10.36
C ALA A 360 -30.50 -1.91 8.96
N LEU A 361 -29.49 -1.98 8.09
CA LEU A 361 -29.50 -1.47 6.71
C LEU A 361 -29.72 -2.57 5.66
N GLN A 362 -30.26 -3.72 6.05
CA GLN A 362 -30.37 -4.88 5.15
C GLN A 362 -31.14 -4.55 3.85
N SER A 363 -32.25 -3.82 3.94
CA SER A 363 -33.03 -3.41 2.76
C SER A 363 -32.23 -2.51 1.81
N GLU A 364 -31.47 -1.57 2.36
CA GLU A 364 -30.68 -0.59 1.63
C GLU A 364 -29.49 -1.26 0.95
N ARG A 365 -28.87 -2.24 1.61
CA ARG A 365 -27.81 -3.09 1.07
C ARG A 365 -28.29 -3.93 -0.13
N GLU A 366 -29.47 -4.53 -0.02
CA GLU A 366 -30.11 -5.27 -1.12
C GLU A 366 -30.48 -4.35 -2.30
N THR A 367 -30.88 -3.12 -2.01
CA THR A 367 -31.18 -2.12 -3.05
C THR A 367 -29.90 -1.66 -3.74
N LEU A 368 -28.82 -1.42 -3.00
CA LEU A 368 -27.50 -1.10 -3.53
C LEU A 368 -26.98 -2.20 -4.46
N LEU A 369 -27.09 -3.46 -4.04
CA LEU A 369 -26.71 -4.59 -4.89
C LEU A 369 -27.51 -4.60 -6.20
N GLY A 370 -28.80 -4.30 -6.15
CA GLY A 370 -29.63 -4.16 -7.35
C GLY A 370 -29.15 -3.07 -8.32
N TYR A 371 -28.69 -1.92 -7.80
CA TYR A 371 -28.09 -0.87 -8.64
C TYR A 371 -26.78 -1.33 -9.27
N LEU A 372 -25.94 -2.03 -8.52
CA LEU A 372 -24.67 -2.54 -9.02
C LEU A 372 -24.88 -3.67 -10.05
N GLU A 373 -25.86 -4.54 -9.85
CA GLU A 373 -26.29 -5.52 -10.86
C GLU A 373 -26.73 -4.85 -12.17
N ALA A 374 -27.42 -3.71 -12.09
CA ALA A 374 -27.77 -2.91 -13.26
C ALA A 374 -26.54 -2.24 -13.89
N SER A 375 -25.64 -1.68 -13.08
CA SER A 375 -24.37 -1.06 -13.54
C SER A 375 -23.50 -2.05 -14.32
N VAL A 376 -23.42 -3.31 -13.88
CA VAL A 376 -22.66 -4.37 -14.57
C VAL A 376 -23.26 -4.68 -15.94
N LYS A 377 -24.58 -4.65 -16.07
CA LYS A 377 -25.24 -4.76 -17.38
C LYS A 377 -24.93 -3.56 -18.26
N GLU A 378 -24.92 -2.35 -17.71
CA GLU A 378 -24.48 -1.15 -18.44
C GLU A 378 -23.02 -1.29 -18.91
N PHE A 379 -22.09 -1.78 -18.07
CA PHE A 379 -20.71 -2.03 -18.48
C PHE A 379 -20.62 -3.08 -19.59
N ARG A 380 -21.46 -4.12 -19.55
CA ARG A 380 -21.50 -5.14 -20.60
C ARG A 380 -22.02 -4.58 -21.92
N GLU A 381 -23.07 -3.75 -21.88
CA GLU A 381 -23.58 -3.05 -23.06
C GLU A 381 -22.55 -2.07 -23.63
N GLU A 382 -21.90 -1.27 -22.77
CA GLU A 382 -20.82 -0.37 -23.16
C GLU A 382 -19.67 -1.15 -23.82
N PHE A 383 -19.30 -2.30 -23.24
CA PHE A 383 -18.29 -3.21 -23.76
C PHE A 383 -18.65 -3.74 -25.16
N LEU A 384 -19.88 -4.21 -25.35
CA LEU A 384 -20.36 -4.75 -26.63
C LEU A 384 -20.39 -3.68 -27.73
N ILE A 385 -20.76 -2.45 -27.39
CA ILE A 385 -20.76 -1.31 -28.32
C ILE A 385 -19.32 -0.93 -28.68
N GLY A 386 -18.45 -0.73 -27.69
CA GLY A 386 -17.08 -0.26 -27.92
C GLY A 386 -16.13 -1.31 -28.53
N SER A 387 -16.39 -2.61 -28.30
CA SER A 387 -15.64 -3.70 -28.92
C SER A 387 -15.97 -3.90 -30.42
N GLY A 388 -17.09 -3.32 -30.89
CA GLY A 388 -17.57 -3.47 -32.28
C GLY A 388 -18.27 -4.80 -32.56
N SER A 389 -18.70 -5.52 -31.51
CA SER A 389 -19.43 -6.80 -31.61
C SER A 389 -20.89 -6.61 -32.02
N ASN A 390 -21.47 -5.42 -31.78
CA ASN A 390 -22.85 -5.14 -32.15
C ASN A 390 -22.98 -4.68 -33.63
N THR A 391 -23.76 -5.42 -34.42
CA THR A 391 -23.90 -5.24 -35.89
C THR A 391 -25.00 -4.28 -36.31
N ASP A 392 -25.78 -3.75 -35.36
CA ASP A 392 -26.85 -2.79 -35.63
C ASP A 392 -26.29 -1.38 -35.87
N LYS A 393 -26.02 -1.10 -37.14
CA LYS A 393 -25.51 0.16 -37.69
C LYS A 393 -26.45 1.38 -37.54
N THR A 394 -27.51 1.31 -36.75
CA THR A 394 -28.57 2.35 -36.71
C THR A 394 -28.42 3.40 -35.62
N ALA A 395 -27.41 3.31 -34.74
CA ALA A 395 -27.21 4.29 -33.65
C ALA A 395 -25.94 5.17 -33.77
N VAL A 396 -25.22 5.16 -34.90
CA VAL A 396 -23.94 5.88 -35.06
C VAL A 396 -24.12 7.31 -35.58
N THR A 397 -25.06 8.07 -35.00
CA THR A 397 -25.14 9.53 -35.21
C THR A 397 -25.07 10.35 -33.92
N GLY A 398 -24.88 9.72 -32.77
CA GLY A 398 -24.42 10.37 -31.55
C GLY A 398 -22.98 9.97 -31.30
N ARG A 399 -22.10 10.92 -30.95
CA ARG A 399 -20.78 10.62 -30.36
C ARG A 399 -20.92 9.41 -29.42
N SER A 400 -20.12 8.37 -29.63
CA SER A 400 -19.98 7.23 -28.73
C SER A 400 -19.71 7.73 -27.31
N SER A 401 -20.78 7.94 -26.55
CA SER A 401 -20.77 8.52 -25.22
C SER A 401 -20.13 7.50 -24.28
N GLY A 402 -18.82 7.62 -24.07
CA GLY A 402 -18.04 6.69 -23.26
C GLY A 402 -16.58 6.53 -23.72
N LEU A 403 -16.30 6.74 -25.02
CA LEU A 403 -14.92 6.78 -25.52
C LEU A 403 -14.28 8.12 -25.13
N VAL A 404 -13.73 8.21 -23.93
CA VAL A 404 -12.79 9.28 -23.57
C VAL A 404 -11.53 9.07 -24.40
N THR A 405 -11.50 9.68 -25.57
CA THR A 405 -10.40 9.54 -26.53
C THR A 405 -9.24 10.44 -26.14
N ALA A 406 -8.07 9.86 -25.86
CA ALA A 406 -6.85 10.64 -25.88
C ALA A 406 -6.58 11.08 -27.33
N LYS A 407 -6.53 12.40 -27.54
CA LYS A 407 -6.29 12.99 -28.86
C LYS A 407 -4.91 12.54 -29.36
N ASN A 408 -4.82 12.17 -30.63
CA ASN A 408 -3.58 11.71 -31.30
C ASN A 408 -3.09 10.30 -30.93
N ILE A 409 -3.98 9.41 -30.44
CA ILE A 409 -3.73 7.97 -30.30
C ILE A 409 -4.54 7.22 -31.37
N PRO A 410 -3.98 6.20 -32.02
CA PRO A 410 -4.70 5.33 -32.93
C PRO A 410 -5.90 4.68 -32.27
N GLU A 411 -6.93 4.44 -33.07
CA GLU A 411 -8.19 3.89 -32.60
C GLU A 411 -8.03 2.56 -31.87
N GLN A 412 -7.18 1.64 -32.35
CA GLN A 412 -6.98 0.33 -31.71
C GLN A 412 -6.40 0.44 -30.29
N VAL A 413 -5.31 1.21 -30.11
CA VAL A 413 -4.71 1.42 -28.78
C VAL A 413 -5.63 2.22 -27.87
N ASN A 414 -6.39 3.17 -28.43
CA ASN A 414 -7.38 3.93 -27.68
C ASN A 414 -8.53 3.05 -27.17
N ARG A 415 -9.03 2.11 -28.00
CA ARG A 415 -10.03 1.13 -27.56
C ARG A 415 -9.48 0.18 -26.49
N MET A 416 -8.21 -0.23 -26.59
CA MET A 416 -7.55 -1.03 -25.53
C MET A 416 -7.48 -0.27 -24.20
N LEU A 417 -7.16 1.02 -24.23
CA LEU A 417 -7.09 1.88 -23.03
C LEU A 417 -8.47 2.03 -22.38
N TRP A 418 -9.50 2.32 -23.19
CA TRP A 418 -10.88 2.40 -22.71
C TRP A 418 -11.33 1.07 -22.06
N ALA A 419 -11.06 -0.07 -22.70
CA ALA A 419 -11.39 -1.37 -22.12
C ALA A 419 -10.62 -1.63 -20.81
N GLY A 420 -9.37 -1.14 -20.70
CA GLY A 420 -8.61 -1.17 -19.45
C GLY A 420 -9.21 -0.31 -18.34
N GLN A 421 -9.73 0.88 -18.66
CA GLN A 421 -10.42 1.73 -17.69
C GLN A 421 -11.74 1.11 -17.23
N LEU A 422 -12.50 0.53 -18.16
CA LEU A 422 -13.75 -0.16 -17.85
C LEU A 422 -13.50 -1.39 -16.97
N GLU A 423 -12.44 -2.16 -17.26
CA GLU A 423 -12.01 -3.28 -16.41
C GLU A 423 -11.60 -2.81 -15.00
N SER A 424 -10.85 -1.70 -14.88
CA SER A 424 -10.47 -1.14 -13.57
C SER A 424 -11.69 -0.79 -12.74
N ARG A 425 -12.66 -0.09 -13.35
CA ARG A 425 -13.91 0.30 -12.68
C ARG A 425 -14.71 -0.92 -12.23
N ALA A 426 -14.87 -1.93 -13.08
CA ALA A 426 -15.55 -3.17 -12.72
C ALA A 426 -14.85 -3.91 -11.56
N ARG A 427 -13.51 -3.88 -11.52
CA ARG A 427 -12.72 -4.45 -10.42
C ARG A 427 -12.89 -3.66 -9.11
N GLU A 428 -12.86 -2.34 -9.18
CA GLU A 428 -13.09 -1.46 -8.02
C GLU A 428 -14.49 -1.68 -7.41
N ASP A 429 -15.53 -1.78 -8.25
CA ASP A 429 -16.89 -2.10 -7.82
C ASP A 429 -16.98 -3.50 -7.19
N LEU A 430 -16.26 -4.50 -7.74
CA LEU A 430 -16.21 -5.84 -7.18
C LEU A 430 -15.56 -5.87 -5.80
N GLU A 431 -14.41 -5.22 -5.63
CA GLU A 431 -13.70 -5.13 -4.34
C GLU A 431 -14.58 -4.42 -3.29
N PHE A 432 -15.27 -3.36 -3.69
CA PHE A 432 -16.20 -2.65 -2.83
C PHE A 432 -17.37 -3.53 -2.37
N VAL A 433 -18.03 -4.22 -3.31
CA VAL A 433 -19.16 -5.14 -3.01
C VAL A 433 -18.71 -6.31 -2.15
N GLU A 434 -17.56 -6.92 -2.44
CA GLU A 434 -17.01 -8.02 -1.64
C GLU A 434 -16.80 -7.60 -0.18
N SER A 435 -16.35 -6.37 0.03
CA SER A 435 -16.06 -5.85 1.36
C SER A 435 -17.31 -5.47 2.18
N LEU A 436 -18.47 -5.27 1.55
CA LEU A 436 -19.68 -4.76 2.20
C LEU A 436 -20.90 -5.68 2.11
N LEU A 437 -21.00 -6.51 1.08
CA LEU A 437 -22.22 -7.21 0.68
C LEU A 437 -22.00 -8.72 0.46
N SER A 438 -20.87 -9.27 0.88
CA SER A 438 -20.50 -10.67 0.62
C SER A 438 -21.39 -11.71 1.31
N ASP A 439 -22.12 -11.31 2.35
CA ASP A 439 -23.11 -12.11 3.08
C ASP A 439 -24.50 -12.15 2.40
N LEU A 440 -24.75 -11.33 1.38
CA LEU A 440 -26.05 -11.30 0.70
C LEU A 440 -26.24 -12.53 -0.20
N ALA A 441 -27.48 -13.04 -0.27
CA ALA A 441 -27.79 -14.24 -1.05
C ALA A 441 -27.54 -14.09 -2.56
N ARG A 442 -27.69 -12.86 -3.09
CA ARG A 442 -27.47 -12.53 -4.52
C ARG A 442 -26.00 -12.24 -4.86
N TYR A 443 -25.14 -12.04 -3.87
CA TYR A 443 -23.74 -11.70 -4.10
C TYR A 443 -22.96 -12.72 -4.95
N PRO A 444 -23.09 -14.05 -4.74
CA PRO A 444 -22.34 -15.01 -5.55
C PRO A 444 -22.63 -14.90 -7.05
N ALA A 445 -23.91 -14.66 -7.42
CA ALA A 445 -24.31 -14.46 -8.81
C ALA A 445 -23.74 -13.16 -9.37
N TYR A 446 -23.82 -12.06 -8.62
CA TYR A 446 -23.17 -10.79 -8.99
C TYR A 446 -21.66 -10.95 -9.20
N LYS A 447 -20.96 -11.58 -8.26
CA LYS A 447 -19.51 -11.83 -8.34
C LYS A 447 -19.17 -12.60 -9.61
N GLN A 448 -19.91 -13.67 -9.91
CA GLN A 448 -19.70 -14.47 -11.11
C GLN A 448 -19.85 -13.64 -12.39
N GLU A 449 -20.93 -12.86 -12.52
CA GLU A 449 -21.19 -11.99 -13.68
C GLU A 449 -20.07 -10.96 -13.88
N VAL A 450 -19.64 -10.27 -12.80
CA VAL A 450 -18.56 -9.28 -12.88
C VAL A 450 -17.23 -9.93 -13.22
N THR A 451 -16.90 -11.08 -12.62
CA THR A 451 -15.66 -11.79 -12.93
C THR A 451 -15.63 -12.28 -14.39
N SER A 452 -16.75 -12.78 -14.91
CA SER A 452 -16.87 -13.16 -16.33
C SER A 452 -16.65 -11.95 -17.24
N LEU A 453 -17.25 -10.81 -16.91
CA LEU A 453 -17.08 -9.57 -17.68
C LEU A 453 -15.63 -9.06 -17.66
N ILE A 454 -14.97 -9.08 -16.50
CA ILE A 454 -13.55 -8.71 -16.36
C ILE A 454 -12.68 -9.67 -17.17
N GLU A 455 -12.95 -10.97 -17.14
CA GLU A 455 -12.22 -11.97 -17.92
C GLU A 455 -12.40 -11.75 -19.43
N GLU A 456 -13.63 -11.51 -19.89
CA GLU A 456 -14.00 -11.15 -21.28
C GLU A 456 -13.26 -9.88 -21.75
N MET A 457 -13.23 -8.82 -20.93
CA MET A 457 -12.49 -7.59 -21.23
C MET A 457 -10.99 -7.84 -21.31
N SER A 458 -10.45 -8.65 -20.39
CA SER A 458 -9.02 -8.95 -20.33
C SER A 458 -8.57 -9.80 -21.53
N SER A 459 -9.36 -10.78 -21.95
CA SER A 459 -9.07 -11.63 -23.11
C SER A 459 -9.14 -10.81 -24.40
N TRP A 460 -10.18 -10.01 -24.57
CA TRP A 460 -10.31 -9.10 -25.71
C TRP A 460 -9.13 -8.14 -25.79
N ARG A 461 -8.70 -7.54 -24.68
CA ARG A 461 -7.53 -6.62 -24.67
C ARG A 461 -6.23 -7.34 -25.03
N ARG A 462 -6.03 -8.58 -24.58
CA ARG A 462 -4.88 -9.41 -25.00
C ARG A 462 -4.92 -9.69 -26.49
N GLU A 463 -6.07 -10.06 -27.04
CA GLU A 463 -6.24 -10.29 -28.48
C GLU A 463 -5.99 -9.02 -29.31
N GLN A 464 -6.48 -7.86 -28.85
CA GLN A 464 -6.20 -6.58 -29.50
C GLN A 464 -4.71 -6.24 -29.46
N PHE A 465 -4.02 -6.47 -28.34
CA PHE A 465 -2.58 -6.28 -28.24
C PHE A 465 -1.79 -7.19 -29.18
N GLU A 466 -2.17 -8.46 -29.27
CA GLU A 466 -1.53 -9.41 -30.17
C GLU A 466 -1.77 -9.05 -31.63
N SER A 467 -3.01 -8.67 -31.98
CA SER A 467 -3.36 -8.19 -33.32
C SER A 467 -2.57 -6.94 -33.70
N TRP A 468 -2.49 -5.97 -32.79
CA TRP A 468 -1.66 -4.78 -32.94
C TRP A 468 -0.17 -5.14 -33.15
N SER A 469 0.37 -6.06 -32.34
CA SER A 469 1.76 -6.50 -32.44
C SER A 469 2.05 -7.18 -33.78
N ARG A 470 1.19 -8.12 -34.20
CA ARG A 470 1.31 -8.82 -35.49
C ARG A 470 1.21 -7.86 -36.67
N SER A 471 0.25 -6.94 -36.63
CA SER A 471 0.04 -5.94 -37.68
C SER A 471 1.26 -5.01 -37.83
N ASN A 472 1.77 -4.47 -36.73
CA ASN A 472 2.92 -3.57 -36.80
C ASN A 472 4.23 -4.28 -37.15
N LEU A 473 4.43 -5.53 -36.70
CA LEU A 473 5.56 -6.35 -37.16
C LEU A 473 5.48 -6.62 -38.67
N ALA A 474 4.30 -6.99 -39.19
CA ALA A 474 4.12 -7.19 -40.63
C ALA A 474 4.36 -5.89 -41.44
N ARG A 475 3.97 -4.73 -40.90
CA ARG A 475 4.25 -3.42 -41.49
C ARG A 475 5.73 -3.03 -41.45
N LEU A 476 6.49 -3.52 -40.47
CA LEU A 476 7.95 -3.37 -40.43
C LEU A 476 8.65 -4.30 -41.43
N ASP A 477 8.16 -5.52 -41.59
CA ASP A 477 8.77 -6.52 -42.48
C ASP A 477 8.39 -6.30 -43.97
N GLY A 478 7.21 -5.74 -44.25
CA GLY A 478 6.74 -5.45 -45.61
C GLY A 478 7.41 -4.21 -46.22
N GLN A 479 8.22 -4.40 -47.27
CA GLN A 479 8.80 -3.28 -48.02
C GLN A 479 7.80 -2.73 -49.07
N GLY A 480 7.53 -1.43 -49.04
CA GLY A 480 7.02 -0.69 -50.21
C GLY A 480 5.50 -0.48 -50.36
N GLY A 481 4.68 -0.71 -49.34
CA GLY A 481 3.24 -0.38 -49.36
C GLY A 481 2.86 0.96 -48.69
N PRO A 482 1.73 1.61 -49.06
CA PRO A 482 1.20 2.75 -48.31
C PRO A 482 0.88 2.31 -46.87
N GLY A 483 1.55 2.92 -45.88
CA GLY A 483 1.44 2.55 -44.47
C GLY A 483 2.54 1.59 -43.96
N SER A 484 3.54 1.27 -44.79
CA SER A 484 4.76 0.58 -44.37
C SER A 484 5.50 1.35 -43.27
N LEU A 485 5.97 0.61 -42.25
CA LEU A 485 6.82 1.12 -41.17
C LEU A 485 8.31 0.87 -41.44
N SER A 486 8.65 0.17 -42.52
CA SER A 486 10.05 0.01 -42.94
C SER A 486 10.63 1.34 -43.38
N PHE A 487 11.66 1.80 -42.65
CA PHE A 487 12.43 2.99 -42.98
C PHE A 487 13.89 2.59 -43.21
N ASP A 488 14.41 2.92 -44.38
CA ASP A 488 15.81 2.70 -44.73
C ASP A 488 16.61 4.01 -44.48
N PRO A 489 17.46 4.07 -43.43
CA PRO A 489 18.22 5.26 -43.09
C PRO A 489 19.26 5.66 -44.15
N SER A 490 19.52 4.80 -45.14
CA SER A 490 20.43 5.10 -46.26
C SER A 490 19.76 5.85 -47.41
N ARG A 491 18.43 6.00 -47.40
CA ARG A 491 17.69 6.73 -48.45
C ARG A 491 17.60 8.24 -48.14
N PRO A 492 17.53 9.10 -49.18
CA PRO A 492 17.36 10.54 -48.98
C PRO A 492 16.05 10.81 -48.22
N ILE A 493 16.16 11.52 -47.09
CA ILE A 493 15.02 11.92 -46.24
C ILE A 493 14.18 12.99 -46.93
N LEU A 494 14.67 13.57 -48.03
CA LEU A 494 14.12 14.76 -48.67
C LEU A 494 13.95 14.45 -50.15
N ASN A 495 12.71 14.21 -50.57
CA ASN A 495 12.37 13.93 -51.96
C ASN A 495 11.61 15.11 -52.54
N LEU A 496 12.09 15.64 -53.67
CA LEU A 496 11.35 16.61 -54.47
C LEU A 496 10.30 15.86 -55.27
N SER A 497 9.03 16.07 -54.94
CA SER A 497 7.95 15.39 -55.64
C SER A 497 7.79 15.98 -57.05
N ALA A 498 7.96 15.13 -58.06
CA ALA A 498 7.93 15.52 -59.46
C ALA A 498 6.55 16.02 -59.94
N ALA A 499 5.49 15.79 -59.16
CA ALA A 499 4.11 16.16 -59.51
C ALA A 499 3.71 17.58 -59.10
N ASN A 500 4.28 18.10 -58.02
CA ASN A 500 3.83 19.34 -57.36
C ASN A 500 4.99 20.26 -56.93
N GLY A 501 6.26 19.85 -57.11
CA GLY A 501 7.43 20.68 -56.78
C GLY A 501 7.61 20.93 -55.28
N CYS A 502 6.85 20.22 -54.44
CA CYS A 502 6.93 20.30 -52.99
C CYS A 502 8.03 19.39 -52.45
N LEU A 503 8.62 19.83 -51.35
CA LEU A 503 9.69 19.14 -50.63
C LEU A 503 9.05 18.15 -49.65
N GLU A 504 9.01 16.87 -50.02
CA GLU A 504 8.40 15.82 -49.22
C GLU A 504 9.46 15.18 -48.32
N VAL A 505 9.31 15.34 -47.01
CA VAL A 505 10.12 14.63 -46.03
C VAL A 505 9.68 13.16 -46.03
N GLY A 506 10.55 12.25 -46.46
CA GLY A 506 10.32 10.80 -46.53
C GLY A 506 10.23 10.10 -45.17
N PHE A 507 9.89 10.83 -44.10
CA PHE A 507 9.65 10.27 -42.78
C PHE A 507 8.18 9.80 -42.68
N PRO A 508 7.91 8.50 -42.53
CA PRO A 508 6.53 8.01 -42.46
C PRO A 508 5.83 8.56 -41.21
N GLU A 509 4.72 9.26 -41.38
CA GLU A 509 3.88 9.73 -40.27
C GLU A 509 3.42 8.56 -39.37
N ALA A 510 3.21 7.41 -39.98
CA ALA A 510 2.96 6.12 -39.32
C ALA A 510 4.02 5.73 -38.29
N LEU A 511 5.28 6.15 -38.47
CA LEU A 511 6.38 5.83 -37.56
C LEU A 511 6.37 6.73 -36.31
N VAL A 512 5.94 8.00 -36.44
CA VAL A 512 5.66 8.87 -35.27
C VAL A 512 4.52 8.29 -34.44
N GLN A 513 3.49 7.79 -35.13
CA GLN A 513 2.35 7.15 -34.50
C GLN A 513 2.78 5.87 -33.74
N LEU A 514 3.57 5.00 -34.37
CA LEU A 514 4.13 3.81 -33.74
C LEU A 514 4.97 4.15 -32.50
N GLN A 515 5.82 5.18 -32.56
CA GLN A 515 6.62 5.62 -31.42
C GLN A 515 5.75 5.95 -30.20
N ARG A 516 4.64 6.68 -30.42
CA ARG A 516 3.70 7.03 -29.34
C ARG A 516 3.01 5.80 -28.79
N GLU A 517 2.55 4.89 -29.65
CA GLU A 517 1.93 3.63 -29.26
C GLU A 517 2.86 2.77 -28.40
N VAL A 518 4.12 2.59 -28.83
CA VAL A 518 5.12 1.80 -28.11
C VAL A 518 5.38 2.41 -26.73
N ARG A 519 5.58 3.73 -26.64
CA ARG A 519 5.80 4.41 -25.36
C ARG A 519 4.63 4.23 -24.40
N LEU A 520 3.40 4.33 -24.90
CA LEU A 520 2.19 4.13 -24.10
C LEU A 520 2.05 2.69 -23.64
N LEU A 521 2.22 1.71 -24.53
CA LEU A 521 2.09 0.29 -24.20
C LEU A 521 3.17 -0.18 -23.23
N VAL A 522 4.42 0.28 -23.40
CA VAL A 522 5.51 0.03 -22.44
C VAL A 522 5.19 0.67 -21.09
N GLY A 523 4.71 1.92 -21.07
CA GLY A 523 4.30 2.60 -19.84
C GLY A 523 3.13 1.92 -19.12
N LEU A 524 2.25 1.24 -19.86
CA LEU A 524 1.16 0.42 -19.33
C LEU A 524 1.60 -1.01 -18.95
N GLY A 525 2.89 -1.35 -19.11
CA GLY A 525 3.45 -2.65 -18.73
C GLY A 525 3.26 -3.78 -19.75
N TYR A 526 2.87 -3.49 -21.00
CA TYR A 526 2.81 -4.50 -22.05
C TYR A 526 4.21 -4.94 -22.49
N ALA A 527 4.38 -6.25 -22.72
CA ALA A 527 5.61 -6.82 -23.27
C ALA A 527 5.71 -6.58 -24.78
N VAL A 528 6.06 -5.36 -25.18
CA VAL A 528 6.22 -4.98 -26.59
C VAL A 528 7.45 -5.68 -27.20
N PRO A 529 7.33 -6.32 -28.39
CA PRO A 529 8.46 -6.93 -29.08
C PRO A 529 9.64 -5.97 -29.29
N MET A 530 10.86 -6.42 -28.98
CA MET A 530 12.10 -5.60 -29.08
C MET A 530 12.30 -4.97 -30.46
N LYS A 531 11.88 -5.63 -31.54
CA LYS A 531 11.95 -5.07 -32.91
C LYS A 531 11.15 -3.76 -33.04
N LEU A 532 9.96 -3.69 -32.44
CA LEU A 532 9.11 -2.50 -32.44
C LEU A 532 9.70 -1.39 -31.56
N ILE A 533 10.31 -1.76 -30.43
CA ILE A 533 11.02 -0.82 -29.54
C ILE A 533 12.19 -0.19 -30.28
N HIS A 534 13.06 -0.99 -30.90
CA HIS A 534 14.18 -0.48 -31.68
C HIS A 534 13.73 0.41 -32.85
N ALA A 535 12.67 0.04 -33.56
CA ALA A 535 12.12 0.87 -34.63
C ALA A 535 11.59 2.21 -34.09
N ALA A 536 10.93 2.22 -32.93
CA ALA A 536 10.46 3.44 -32.27
C ALA A 536 11.61 4.32 -31.77
N ASP A 537 12.68 3.75 -31.23
CA ASP A 537 13.87 4.50 -30.78
C ASP A 537 14.61 5.15 -31.96
N GLN A 538 14.76 4.40 -33.06
CA GLN A 538 15.32 4.93 -34.31
C GLN A 538 14.45 6.06 -34.88
N ALA A 539 13.12 5.89 -34.84
CA ALA A 539 12.18 6.93 -35.23
C ALA A 539 12.34 8.19 -34.39
N GLU A 540 12.51 8.06 -33.07
CA GLU A 540 12.68 9.20 -32.15
C GLU A 540 13.93 10.03 -32.47
N ALA A 541 15.05 9.35 -32.72
CA ALA A 541 16.30 10.00 -33.10
C ALA A 541 16.16 10.78 -34.42
N LEU A 542 15.49 10.19 -35.40
CA LEU A 542 15.30 10.77 -36.74
C LEU A 542 14.22 11.86 -36.79
N HIS A 543 13.19 11.76 -35.93
CA HIS A 543 12.11 12.72 -35.86
C HIS A 543 12.59 14.14 -35.53
N ARG A 544 13.62 14.26 -34.67
CA ARG A 544 14.24 15.56 -34.35
C ARG A 544 14.81 16.23 -35.59
N TYR A 545 15.47 15.48 -36.47
CA TYR A 545 16.02 16.00 -37.73
C TYR A 545 14.91 16.30 -38.75
N ALA A 546 13.87 15.47 -38.81
CA ALA A 546 12.72 15.68 -39.70
C ALA A 546 11.94 16.98 -39.38
N ILE A 547 11.81 17.35 -38.10
CA ILE A 547 11.18 18.62 -37.70
C ILE A 547 11.99 19.82 -38.19
N VAL A 548 13.32 19.78 -38.01
CA VAL A 548 14.22 20.86 -38.46
C VAL A 548 14.15 21.03 -39.97
N LEU A 549 14.13 19.92 -40.72
CA LEU A 549 14.01 19.94 -42.18
C LEU A 549 12.64 20.41 -42.69
N LYS A 550 11.60 20.41 -41.86
CA LYS A 550 10.25 20.92 -42.19
C LYS A 550 10.08 22.42 -41.88
N GLN A 551 10.97 22.99 -41.06
CA GLN A 551 10.96 24.41 -40.70
C GLN A 551 11.74 25.29 -41.68
N VAL A 552 12.66 24.68 -42.44
CA VAL A 552 13.42 25.29 -43.53
C VAL A 552 12.63 25.12 -44.82
#